data_AF-A0A9D5EGA6-F1
#
_entry.id   AF-A0A9D5EGA6-F1
#
_cell.length_a   1.000
_cell.length_b   1.000
_cell.length_c   1.000
_cell.angle_alpha   90.00
_cell.angle_beta   90.00
_cell.angle_gamma   90.00
#
_symmetry.space_group_name_H-M   'P 1'
#
loop_
_entity.id
_entity.type
_entity.pdbx_description
1 polymer ?
#
loop_
_entity_poly.entity_id
_entity_poly.type
_entity_poly.pdbx_seq_one_letter_code
_entity_poly.pdbx_strand_id
1 'polypeptide(L)'
;MLPFSAVANSMAVIRAERADARELCCLEANLNSLILDFGARQKVGGVNLNFFIVQQFPVLPPKVFRESALPGLSYAELIMPRVLELTFTAWDLEPFVRDLSYDGDPFPWDEERRHRLKCELDAVFTHLYHLDRPDLEWILDAPYPSASFPGLKRNELKQFGEYRTQRYVLHAYDQMARGQMPNLEGV
;
A
#
# COMPACT_ATOMS: atom_id res chain seq x y z
N MET A 1 1.72 6.41 22.31
CA MET A 1 2.53 5.21 22.64
C MET A 1 1.60 4.01 22.74
N LEU A 2 1.92 2.91 22.05
CA LEU A 2 1.27 1.61 22.23
C LEU A 2 2.13 0.76 23.18
N PRO A 3 1.54 -0.01 24.11
CA PRO A 3 2.30 -0.88 25.00
C PRO A 3 2.88 -2.07 24.22
N PHE A 4 4.12 -2.46 24.54
CA PHE A 4 4.82 -3.59 23.90
C PHE A 4 4.24 -4.97 24.25
N SER A 5 3.35 -5.06 25.24
CA SER A 5 2.72 -6.28 25.73
C SER A 5 1.36 -5.98 26.35
N ALA A 6 0.64 -7.03 26.78
CA ALA A 6 -0.72 -6.93 27.34
C ALA A 6 -1.74 -6.27 26.39
N VAL A 7 -1.52 -6.42 25.09
CA VAL A 7 -2.47 -6.03 24.05
C VAL A 7 -3.50 -7.14 23.86
N ALA A 8 -4.78 -6.79 23.84
CA ALA A 8 -5.87 -7.75 23.69
C ALA A 8 -5.97 -8.29 22.25
N ASN A 9 -6.78 -9.34 22.04
CA ASN A 9 -6.92 -10.04 20.76
C ASN A 9 -7.33 -9.17 19.55
N SER A 10 -7.86 -7.97 19.77
CA SER A 10 -8.30 -7.05 18.71
C SER A 10 -7.30 -5.93 18.40
N MET A 11 -6.13 -5.94 19.04
CA MET A 11 -5.03 -5.01 18.75
C MET A 11 -3.74 -5.82 18.58
N ALA A 12 -3.54 -6.34 17.36
CA ALA A 12 -2.32 -7.08 17.03
C ALA A 12 -1.12 -6.13 16.95
N VAL A 13 -0.05 -6.45 17.67
CA VAL A 13 1.23 -5.75 17.59
C VAL A 13 2.19 -6.59 16.77
N ILE A 14 2.67 -6.03 15.66
CA ILE A 14 3.73 -6.63 14.84
C ILE A 14 5.06 -6.05 15.33
N ARG A 15 5.92 -6.90 15.88
CA ARG A 15 7.26 -6.53 16.31
C ARG A 15 8.29 -7.11 15.35
N ALA A 16 9.03 -6.24 14.68
CA ALA A 16 10.17 -6.65 13.90
C ALA A 16 11.42 -6.64 14.79
N GLU A 17 11.99 -7.82 15.06
CA GLU A 17 13.18 -7.94 15.91
C GLU A 17 14.48 -7.61 15.17
N ARG A 18 14.47 -7.70 13.84
CA ARG A 18 15.65 -7.56 12.97
C ARG A 18 15.29 -6.86 11.65
N ALA A 19 14.57 -5.75 11.72
CA ALA A 19 14.27 -4.94 10.54
C ALA A 19 14.94 -3.57 10.62
N ASP A 20 15.46 -3.10 9.49
CA ASP A 20 15.88 -1.70 9.35
C ASP A 20 14.65 -0.79 9.06
N ALA A 21 14.85 0.53 9.14
CA ALA A 21 13.78 1.50 8.92
C ALA A 21 13.16 1.39 7.51
N ARG A 22 13.95 0.99 6.49
CA ARG A 22 13.48 0.84 5.12
C ARG A 22 12.55 -0.36 4.99
N GLU A 23 12.90 -1.48 5.62
CA GLU A 23 12.05 -2.68 5.66
C GLU A 23 10.74 -2.42 6.40
N LEU A 24 10.78 -1.66 7.50
CA LEU A 24 9.57 -1.25 8.23
C LEU A 24 8.69 -0.33 7.40
N CYS A 25 9.29 0.60 6.64
CA CYS A 25 8.57 1.47 5.71
C CYS A 25 7.88 0.65 4.61
N CYS A 26 8.55 -0.34 4.03
CA CYS A 26 7.96 -1.22 3.02
C CYS A 26 6.88 -2.14 3.61
N LEU A 27 7.05 -2.60 4.84
CA LEU A 27 6.04 -3.38 5.56
C LEU A 27 4.77 -2.56 5.80
N GLU A 28 4.91 -1.31 6.23
CA GLU A 28 3.78 -0.38 6.43
C GLU A 28 3.01 -0.20 5.12
N ALA A 29 3.71 0.05 4.02
CA ALA A 29 3.11 0.17 2.70
C ALA A 29 2.37 -1.12 2.28
N ASN A 30 2.96 -2.28 2.56
CA ASN A 30 2.35 -3.56 2.21
C ASN A 30 1.05 -3.82 2.98
N LEU A 31 1.05 -3.50 4.28
CA LEU A 31 -0.13 -3.63 5.15
C LEU A 31 -1.27 -2.69 4.75
N ASN A 32 -0.97 -1.60 4.03
CA ASN A 32 -1.95 -0.66 3.50
C ASN A 32 -2.28 -0.89 2.01
N SER A 33 -1.69 -1.90 1.36
CA SER A 33 -1.93 -2.17 -0.05
C SER A 33 -3.32 -2.76 -0.29
N LEU A 34 -3.94 -2.39 -1.41
CA LEU A 34 -5.24 -2.91 -1.83
C LEU A 34 -5.20 -4.43 -2.07
N ILE A 35 -4.04 -4.96 -2.49
CA ILE A 35 -3.82 -6.40 -2.70
C ILE A 35 -3.85 -7.16 -1.38
N LEU A 36 -3.18 -6.64 -0.34
CA LEU A 36 -3.24 -7.24 0.98
C LEU A 36 -4.62 -7.08 1.62
N ASP A 37 -5.30 -5.93 1.44
CA ASP A 37 -6.68 -5.74 1.91
C ASP A 37 -7.63 -6.77 1.26
N PHE A 38 -7.51 -6.99 -0.06
CA PHE A 38 -8.25 -8.04 -0.76
C PHE A 38 -8.00 -9.42 -0.12
N GLY A 39 -6.73 -9.81 0.08
CA GLY A 39 -6.38 -11.08 0.71
C GLY A 39 -6.87 -11.21 2.16
N ALA A 40 -6.84 -10.11 2.91
CA ALA A 40 -7.34 -10.04 4.28
C ALA A 40 -8.86 -10.24 4.33
N ARG A 41 -9.62 -9.61 3.44
CA ARG A 41 -11.09 -9.75 3.36
C ARG A 41 -11.54 -11.18 3.10
N GLN A 42 -10.75 -11.99 2.39
CA GLN A 42 -11.06 -13.41 2.19
C GLN A 42 -10.91 -14.25 3.47
N LYS A 43 -10.15 -13.77 4.46
CA LYS A 43 -9.89 -14.45 5.73
C LYS A 43 -10.75 -13.90 6.87
N VAL A 44 -11.19 -12.67 6.76
CA VAL A 44 -11.98 -11.97 7.77
C VAL A 44 -13.48 -12.28 7.57
N GLY A 45 -14.00 -13.21 8.37
CA GLY A 45 -15.42 -13.60 8.33
C GLY A 45 -16.39 -12.68 9.10
N GLY A 46 -15.91 -11.59 9.70
CA GLY A 46 -16.71 -10.69 10.55
C GLY A 46 -16.00 -9.37 10.85
N VAL A 47 -16.47 -8.61 11.83
CA VAL A 47 -15.93 -7.26 12.13
C VAL A 47 -14.65 -7.27 12.98
N ASN A 48 -14.23 -8.43 13.49
CA ASN A 48 -13.08 -8.54 14.40
C ASN A 48 -11.89 -9.17 13.68
N LEU A 49 -10.79 -8.41 13.63
CA LEU A 49 -9.50 -8.90 13.18
C LEU A 49 -8.72 -9.46 14.37
N ASN A 50 -8.84 -10.77 14.60
CA ASN A 50 -8.10 -11.43 15.68
C ASN A 50 -6.64 -11.69 15.28
N PHE A 51 -5.78 -11.89 16.29
CA PHE A 51 -4.35 -12.16 16.09
C PHE A 51 -4.07 -13.34 15.14
N PHE A 52 -4.86 -14.41 15.19
CA PHE A 52 -4.67 -15.58 14.32
C PHE A 52 -4.99 -15.31 12.85
N ILE A 53 -5.85 -14.33 12.55
CA ILE A 53 -6.10 -13.89 11.17
C ILE A 53 -4.91 -13.08 10.66
N VAL A 54 -4.36 -12.18 11.49
CA VAL A 54 -3.18 -11.37 11.13
C VAL A 54 -1.99 -12.26 10.80
N GLN A 55 -1.78 -13.35 11.55
CA GLN A 55 -0.72 -14.34 11.26
C GLN A 55 -0.88 -15.05 9.91
N GLN A 56 -2.07 -15.02 9.31
CA GLN A 56 -2.37 -15.64 8.03
C GLN A 56 -2.34 -14.66 6.86
N PHE A 57 -2.05 -13.39 7.11
CA PHE A 57 -1.96 -12.40 6.04
C PHE A 57 -0.82 -12.74 5.08
N PRO A 58 -1.02 -12.55 3.76
CA PRO A 58 0.01 -12.79 2.77
C PRO A 58 1.04 -11.64 2.77
N VAL A 59 1.68 -11.37 3.91
CA VAL A 59 2.71 -10.32 4.02
C VAL A 59 3.98 -10.79 3.30
N LEU A 60 4.51 -9.91 2.44
CA LEU A 60 5.72 -10.17 1.68
C LEU A 60 6.96 -10.18 2.59
N PRO A 61 7.93 -11.08 2.37
CA PRO A 61 9.15 -11.13 3.16
C PRO A 61 10.07 -9.95 2.83
N PRO A 62 10.83 -9.38 3.78
CA PRO A 62 11.65 -8.18 3.55
C PRO A 62 12.65 -8.25 2.40
N LYS A 63 13.08 -9.47 2.03
CA LYS A 63 14.00 -9.69 0.91
C LYS A 63 13.45 -9.17 -0.43
N VAL A 64 12.14 -9.28 -0.68
CA VAL A 64 11.57 -8.90 -1.99
C VAL A 64 11.69 -7.40 -2.26
N PHE A 65 11.72 -6.57 -1.21
CA PHE A 65 11.86 -5.13 -1.38
C PHE A 65 13.24 -4.71 -1.92
N ARG A 66 14.25 -5.57 -1.80
CA ARG A 66 15.59 -5.34 -2.35
C ARG A 66 15.74 -5.83 -3.79
N GLU A 67 14.73 -6.52 -4.33
CA GLU A 67 14.76 -7.00 -5.70
C GLU A 67 14.56 -5.84 -6.68
N SER A 68 15.08 -6.03 -7.91
CA SER A 68 14.99 -5.03 -8.97
C SER A 68 13.54 -4.92 -9.43
N ALA A 69 12.96 -3.73 -9.31
CA ALA A 69 11.65 -3.40 -9.86
C ALA A 69 11.76 -2.88 -11.30
N LEU A 70 12.77 -2.04 -11.54
CA LEU A 70 13.12 -1.47 -12.84
C LEU A 70 14.66 -1.49 -13.02
N PRO A 71 15.19 -1.29 -14.24
CA PRO A 71 16.64 -1.22 -14.44
C PRO A 71 17.29 -0.16 -13.54
N GLY A 72 18.11 -0.62 -12.59
CA GLY A 72 18.82 0.25 -11.64
C GLY A 72 17.99 0.75 -10.46
N LEU A 73 16.75 0.26 -10.27
CA LEU A 73 15.88 0.64 -9.15
C LEU A 73 15.25 -0.59 -8.50
N SER A 74 15.40 -0.68 -7.19
CA SER A 74 14.75 -1.68 -6.34
C SER A 74 13.30 -1.30 -6.02
N TYR A 75 12.52 -2.28 -5.56
CA TYR A 75 11.16 -2.02 -5.06
C TYR A 75 11.14 -1.04 -3.88
N ALA A 76 12.10 -1.14 -2.96
CA ALA A 76 12.21 -0.21 -1.83
C ALA A 76 12.39 1.24 -2.32
N GLU A 77 13.18 1.46 -3.38
CA GLU A 77 13.40 2.79 -3.97
C GLU A 77 12.16 3.34 -4.68
N LEU A 78 11.23 2.48 -5.11
CA LEU A 78 9.91 2.91 -5.57
C LEU A 78 8.96 3.20 -4.40
N ILE A 79 8.97 2.38 -3.35
CA ILE A 79 8.01 2.47 -2.25
C ILE A 79 8.31 3.65 -1.32
N MET A 80 9.57 3.78 -0.88
CA MET A 80 9.94 4.68 0.20
C MET A 80 9.58 6.15 -0.05
N PRO A 81 9.86 6.76 -1.23
CA PRO A 81 9.52 8.16 -1.47
C PRO A 81 8.01 8.42 -1.35
N ARG A 82 7.18 7.46 -1.76
CA ARG A 82 5.72 7.56 -1.73
C ARG A 82 5.19 7.47 -0.30
N VAL A 83 5.69 6.51 0.48
CA VAL A 83 5.33 6.36 1.90
C VAL A 83 5.77 7.58 2.69
N LEU A 84 6.96 8.08 2.42
CA LEU A 84 7.52 9.25 3.07
C LEU A 84 6.62 10.48 2.84
N GLU A 85 6.22 10.76 1.60
CA GLU A 85 5.30 11.85 1.27
C GLU A 85 3.88 11.63 1.86
N LEU A 86 3.40 10.39 1.90
CA LEU A 86 2.11 10.05 2.50
C LEU A 86 2.09 10.16 4.02
N THR A 87 3.25 10.03 4.67
CA THR A 87 3.37 9.97 6.13
C THR A 87 3.80 11.31 6.71
N PHE A 88 4.86 11.93 6.19
CA PHE A 88 5.51 13.09 6.79
C PHE A 88 4.78 14.41 6.49
N THR A 89 3.64 14.60 7.15
CA THR A 89 2.77 15.78 6.98
C THR A 89 2.83 16.75 8.16
N ALA A 90 3.57 16.39 9.22
CA ALA A 90 3.80 17.21 10.40
C ALA A 90 5.14 16.88 11.05
N TRP A 91 5.73 17.85 11.77
CA TRP A 91 7.03 17.72 12.44
C TRP A 91 7.06 16.63 13.53
N ASP A 92 5.91 16.24 14.08
CA ASP A 92 5.84 15.14 15.06
C ASP A 92 6.32 13.79 14.49
N LEU A 93 6.37 13.66 13.16
CA LEU A 93 6.85 12.48 12.43
C LEU A 93 8.31 12.62 11.98
N GLU A 94 9.00 13.69 12.37
CA GLU A 94 10.41 13.92 12.05
C GLU A 94 11.34 12.75 12.45
N PRO A 95 11.20 12.12 13.64
CA PRO A 95 12.04 10.97 13.98
C PRO A 95 11.95 9.81 12.98
N PHE A 96 10.75 9.55 12.44
CA PHE A 96 10.54 8.50 11.44
C PHE A 96 11.25 8.80 10.12
N VAL A 97 11.21 10.04 9.63
CA VAL A 97 11.86 10.40 8.35
C VAL A 97 13.38 10.54 8.46
N ARG A 98 13.89 10.94 9.64
CA ARG A 98 15.34 10.92 9.92
C ARG A 98 15.91 9.50 9.82
N ASP A 99 15.18 8.50 10.31
CA ASP A 99 15.56 7.08 10.17
C ASP A 99 15.60 6.62 8.70
N LEU A 100 14.88 7.32 7.81
CA LEU A 100 14.91 7.13 6.36
C LEU A 100 15.91 8.05 5.64
N SER A 101 16.72 8.80 6.39
CA SER A 101 17.72 9.77 5.88
C SER A 101 17.11 10.92 5.07
N TYR A 102 15.93 11.39 5.47
CA TYR A 102 15.29 12.57 4.89
C TYR A 102 15.31 13.74 5.88
N ASP A 103 15.87 14.87 5.44
CA ASP A 103 16.07 16.09 6.24
C ASP A 103 15.27 17.29 5.71
N GLY A 104 14.27 17.06 4.87
CA GLY A 104 13.41 18.11 4.31
C GLY A 104 12.25 18.51 5.22
N ASP A 105 11.45 19.47 4.75
CA ASP A 105 10.24 19.93 5.44
C ASP A 105 9.07 18.95 5.28
N PRO A 106 8.09 18.95 6.20
CA PRO A 106 6.85 18.19 6.03
C PRO A 106 6.14 18.51 4.72
N PHE A 107 5.58 17.49 4.09
CA PHE A 107 4.82 17.63 2.85
C PHE A 107 3.46 18.27 3.14
N PRO A 108 3.02 19.23 2.30
CA PRO A 108 1.69 19.81 2.42
C PRO A 108 0.62 18.74 2.19
N TRP A 109 -0.50 18.87 2.89
CA TRP A 109 -1.64 17.98 2.68
C TRP A 109 -2.35 18.27 1.36
N ASP A 110 -2.28 17.33 0.42
CA ASP A 110 -2.97 17.37 -0.87
C ASP A 110 -3.70 16.03 -1.11
N GLU A 111 -5.03 16.05 -1.13
CA GLU A 111 -5.84 14.84 -1.29
C GLU A 111 -5.62 14.13 -2.63
N GLU A 112 -5.44 14.88 -3.71
CA GLU A 112 -5.28 14.33 -5.06
C GLU A 112 -3.91 13.68 -5.21
N ARG A 113 -2.86 14.37 -4.76
CA ARG A 113 -1.50 13.82 -4.73
C ARG A 113 -1.44 12.57 -3.89
N ARG A 114 -2.04 12.57 -2.70
CA ARG A 114 -2.10 11.39 -1.83
C ARG A 114 -2.83 10.22 -2.49
N HIS A 115 -3.93 10.48 -3.20
CA HIS A 115 -4.64 9.44 -3.93
C HIS A 115 -3.78 8.83 -5.04
N ARG A 116 -3.06 9.66 -5.82
CA ARG A 116 -2.11 9.19 -6.84
C ARG A 116 -1.01 8.31 -6.24
N LEU A 117 -0.35 8.77 -5.17
CA LEU A 117 0.73 8.01 -4.52
C LEU A 117 0.26 6.65 -4.01
N LYS A 118 -0.94 6.57 -3.45
CA LYS A 118 -1.56 5.30 -3.04
C LYS A 118 -1.80 4.38 -4.23
N CYS A 119 -2.35 4.90 -5.33
CA CYS A 119 -2.58 4.11 -6.53
C CYS A 119 -1.27 3.60 -7.17
N GLU A 120 -0.21 4.41 -7.14
CA GLU A 120 1.12 4.00 -7.58
C GLU A 120 1.69 2.89 -6.68
N LEU A 121 1.52 2.99 -5.36
CA LEU A 121 1.90 1.93 -4.42
C LEU A 121 1.13 0.64 -4.69
N ASP A 122 -0.19 0.70 -4.92
CA ASP A 122 -1.00 -0.47 -5.22
C ASP A 122 -0.55 -1.18 -6.51
N ALA A 123 -0.17 -0.41 -7.54
CA ALA A 123 0.43 -0.97 -8.75
C ALA A 123 1.78 -1.65 -8.47
N VAL A 124 2.64 -1.03 -7.66
CA VAL A 124 3.92 -1.63 -7.23
C VAL A 124 3.69 -2.95 -6.48
N PHE A 125 2.72 -2.98 -5.57
CA PHE A 125 2.37 -4.20 -4.84
C PHE A 125 1.79 -5.28 -5.75
N THR A 126 1.01 -4.92 -6.77
CA THR A 126 0.51 -5.88 -7.75
C THR A 126 1.66 -6.64 -8.43
N HIS A 127 2.72 -5.95 -8.83
CA HIS A 127 3.93 -6.57 -9.38
C HIS A 127 4.68 -7.44 -8.35
N LEU A 128 4.81 -6.96 -7.11
CA LEU A 128 5.44 -7.72 -6.02
C LEU A 128 4.69 -9.00 -5.64
N TYR A 129 3.35 -8.99 -5.76
CA TYR A 129 2.50 -10.16 -5.56
C TYR A 129 2.44 -11.08 -6.79
N HIS A 130 3.13 -10.73 -7.88
CA HIS A 130 3.14 -11.46 -9.15
C HIS A 130 1.75 -11.64 -9.76
N LEU A 131 0.89 -10.63 -9.61
CA LEU A 131 -0.45 -10.61 -10.18
C LEU A 131 -0.43 -9.99 -11.57
N ASP A 132 -1.20 -10.58 -12.47
CA ASP A 132 -1.35 -10.04 -13.82
C ASP A 132 -2.44 -8.96 -13.88
N ARG A 133 -2.59 -8.34 -15.05
CA ARG A 133 -3.57 -7.28 -15.25
C ARG A 133 -5.02 -7.78 -15.06
N PRO A 134 -5.44 -8.94 -15.61
CA PRO A 134 -6.73 -9.55 -15.27
C PRO A 134 -6.96 -9.77 -13.77
N ASP A 135 -5.97 -10.26 -13.03
CA ASP A 135 -6.06 -10.45 -11.59
C ASP A 135 -6.33 -9.13 -10.87
N LEU A 136 -5.61 -8.07 -11.25
CA LEU A 136 -5.80 -6.73 -10.70
C LEU A 136 -7.19 -6.17 -11.02
N GLU A 137 -7.67 -6.31 -12.27
CA GLU A 137 -9.02 -5.91 -12.66
C GLU A 137 -10.08 -6.65 -11.83
N TRP A 138 -9.89 -7.95 -11.61
CA TRP A 138 -10.76 -8.76 -10.77
C TRP A 138 -10.77 -8.27 -9.32
N ILE A 139 -9.60 -8.03 -8.73
CA ILE A 139 -9.48 -7.54 -7.37
C ILE A 139 -10.20 -6.19 -7.21
N LEU A 140 -10.03 -5.28 -8.17
CA LEU A 140 -10.62 -3.94 -8.11
C LEU A 140 -12.14 -3.94 -8.30
N ASP A 141 -12.67 -4.75 -9.22
CA ASP A 141 -14.04 -4.63 -9.69
C ASP A 141 -14.66 -5.94 -10.21
N ALA A 142 -14.42 -7.06 -9.52
CA ALA A 142 -15.12 -8.31 -9.81
C ALA A 142 -16.66 -8.13 -9.76
N PRO A 143 -17.41 -8.82 -10.65
CA PRO A 143 -18.86 -8.79 -10.63
C PRO A 143 -19.42 -9.39 -9.34
N TYR A 144 -20.63 -8.96 -8.98
CA TYR A 144 -21.37 -9.55 -7.86
C TYR A 144 -21.56 -11.07 -8.05
N PRO A 145 -21.42 -11.91 -7.02
CA PRO A 145 -21.25 -11.58 -5.59
C PRO A 145 -19.80 -11.39 -5.12
N SER A 146 -18.82 -11.44 -6.02
CA SER A 146 -17.38 -11.43 -5.69
C SER A 146 -16.76 -10.02 -5.60
N ALA A 147 -17.59 -8.97 -5.67
CA ALA A 147 -17.12 -7.59 -5.60
C ALA A 147 -16.40 -7.29 -4.27
N SER A 148 -15.15 -6.84 -4.34
CA SER A 148 -14.29 -6.66 -3.16
C SER A 148 -14.37 -5.25 -2.56
N PHE A 149 -14.48 -4.21 -3.41
CA PHE A 149 -14.53 -2.81 -3.00
C PHE A 149 -15.79 -2.06 -3.46
N PRO A 150 -17.02 -2.62 -3.32
CA PRO A 150 -18.23 -2.00 -3.84
C PRO A 150 -18.58 -0.67 -3.17
N GLY A 151 -18.14 -0.46 -1.92
CA GLY A 151 -18.30 0.81 -1.21
C GLY A 151 -17.39 1.91 -1.76
N LEU A 152 -16.10 1.59 -1.98
CA LEU A 152 -15.14 2.51 -2.59
C LEU A 152 -15.61 2.94 -3.97
N LYS A 153 -15.90 1.98 -4.86
CA LYS A 153 -16.41 2.25 -6.21
C LYS A 153 -17.65 3.15 -6.20
N ARG A 154 -18.62 2.86 -5.33
CA ARG A 154 -19.86 3.66 -5.23
C ARG A 154 -19.58 5.09 -4.76
N ASN A 155 -18.69 5.26 -3.79
CA ASN A 155 -18.31 6.57 -3.28
C ASN A 155 -17.60 7.39 -4.35
N GLU A 156 -16.65 6.81 -5.08
CA GLU A 156 -15.94 7.50 -6.15
C GLU A 156 -16.85 7.83 -7.34
N LEU A 157 -17.72 6.90 -7.75
CA LEU A 157 -18.73 7.19 -8.79
C LEU A 157 -19.65 8.35 -8.39
N LYS A 158 -20.05 8.43 -7.11
CA LYS A 158 -20.88 9.53 -6.61
C LYS A 158 -20.14 10.86 -6.58
N GLN A 159 -18.86 10.86 -6.20
CA GLN A 159 -18.09 12.09 -5.99
C GLN A 159 -17.44 12.61 -7.28
N PHE A 160 -16.95 11.72 -8.13
CA PHE A 160 -16.12 12.04 -9.30
C PHE A 160 -16.75 11.61 -10.63
N GLY A 161 -17.83 10.83 -10.61
CA GLY A 161 -18.46 10.30 -11.83
C GLY A 161 -17.71 9.12 -12.46
N GLU A 162 -16.58 8.70 -11.87
CA GLU A 162 -15.76 7.58 -12.35
C GLU A 162 -15.16 6.79 -11.17
N TYR A 163 -14.73 5.55 -11.42
CA TYR A 163 -13.96 4.75 -10.47
C TYR A 163 -12.46 5.08 -10.61
N ARG A 164 -12.04 6.22 -10.05
CA ARG A 164 -10.68 6.78 -10.17
C ARG A 164 -9.59 5.81 -9.72
N THR A 165 -9.79 5.13 -8.59
CA THR A 165 -8.84 4.13 -8.07
C THR A 165 -8.55 3.09 -9.16
N GLN A 166 -9.58 2.53 -9.79
CA GLN A 166 -9.39 1.53 -10.84
C GLN A 166 -8.61 2.10 -12.03
N ARG A 167 -9.00 3.29 -12.53
CA ARG A 167 -8.31 3.94 -13.65
C ARG A 167 -6.83 4.17 -13.34
N TYR A 168 -6.52 4.71 -12.17
CA TYR A 168 -5.18 5.10 -11.76
C TYR A 168 -4.28 3.90 -11.45
N VAL A 169 -4.77 2.92 -10.70
CA VAL A 169 -3.99 1.71 -10.38
C VAL A 169 -3.67 0.93 -11.66
N LEU A 170 -4.65 0.75 -12.56
CA LEU A 170 -4.41 0.08 -13.84
C LEU A 170 -3.43 0.86 -14.72
N HIS A 171 -3.53 2.19 -14.76
CA HIS A 171 -2.60 3.02 -15.53
C HIS A 171 -1.16 2.92 -15.00
N ALA A 172 -0.97 3.02 -13.69
CA ALA A 172 0.34 2.87 -13.06
C ALA A 172 0.91 1.45 -13.23
N TYR A 173 0.05 0.42 -13.15
CA TYR A 173 0.43 -0.96 -13.44
C TYR A 173 0.92 -1.12 -14.88
N ASP A 174 0.20 -0.56 -15.85
CA ASP A 174 0.54 -0.63 -17.27
C ASP A 174 1.87 0.09 -17.59
N GLN A 175 2.19 1.18 -16.88
CA GLN A 175 3.50 1.84 -16.97
C GLN A 175 4.62 0.91 -16.50
N MET A 176 4.46 0.30 -15.32
CA MET A 176 5.45 -0.65 -14.77
C MET A 176 5.62 -1.89 -15.66
N ALA A 177 4.53 -2.42 -16.22
CA ALA A 177 4.58 -3.54 -17.17
C ALA A 177 5.39 -3.20 -18.44
N ARG A 178 5.49 -1.92 -18.80
CA ARG A 178 6.33 -1.41 -19.91
C ARG A 178 7.76 -1.05 -19.47
N GLY A 179 8.14 -1.33 -18.23
CA GLY A 179 9.44 -0.97 -17.68
C GLY A 179 9.58 0.53 -17.35
N GLN A 180 8.47 1.22 -17.11
CA GLN A 180 8.43 2.63 -16.76
C GLN A 180 8.13 2.81 -15.27
N MET A 181 8.62 3.91 -14.69
CA MET A 181 8.28 4.27 -13.32
C MET A 181 6.78 4.61 -13.24
N PRO A 182 6.05 4.11 -12.22
CA PRO A 182 4.67 4.52 -12.02
C PRO A 182 4.67 6.02 -11.70
N ASN A 183 3.98 6.82 -12.50
CA ASN A 183 3.82 8.25 -12.30
C ASN A 183 2.46 8.68 -12.83
N LEU A 184 1.61 9.15 -11.92
CA LEU A 184 0.26 9.63 -12.23
C LEU A 184 0.15 11.15 -12.29
N GLU A 185 1.27 11.89 -12.25
CA GLU A 185 1.23 13.34 -12.44
C GLU A 185 0.65 13.71 -13.82
N GLY A 186 -0.42 14.52 -13.80
CA GLY A 186 -1.10 14.99 -15.00
C GLY A 186 -2.14 14.02 -15.60
N VAL A 187 -2.49 12.92 -14.92
CA VAL A 187 -3.49 11.90 -15.34
C VAL A 187 -4.86 12.10 -14.68
#